data_AF-A0A077PDG6-F1
#
_entry.id   AF-A0A077PDG6-F1
#
_cell.length_a   1.000
_cell.length_b   1.000
_cell.length_c   1.000
_cell.angle_alpha   90.00
_cell.angle_beta   90.00
_cell.angle_gamma   90.00
#
_symmetry.space_group_name_H-M   'P 1'
#
loop_
_entity.id
_entity.type
_entity.pdbx_description
1 polymer ?
#
loop_
_entity_poly.entity_id
_entity_poly.type
_entity_poly.pdbx_seq_one_letter_code
_entity_poly.pdbx_strand_id
1 'polypeptide(L)'
;MMLTSIYSYKINELFNKYSTILNNDFLYYDVYSGEENKALYFKDYEEDSIELFAWNSIFEEYIPESYWNDVCGNIDISKEIEFFEDSDYSDFKTIINMMFRIFDLNKEIDLYGKELIKSYLQYQISHTKNNDATRTFFLRRLFSEMYVGDYTYNKLSIFDNDLLFETNNKKKYNVHNLIDKFCDIIVSQSLPSHVLDFLINMKKILHECIDFILGNGELYYFDFDNSNVKYIDLSFFLSAYENNKEEIFNIISDNTSKTKLTSELFVSHIIAMNYSFFILKDKPSEIIFLKSFFKDDEKMFVNALSFLINIGFYIWDDTFNGLGLEKYIDKIEIKECLITN
;
A
#
# COMPACT_ATOMS: atom_id res chain seq x y z
N MET A 1 -11.93 -7.07 10.80
CA MET A 1 -13.36 -6.77 10.53
C MET A 1 -13.61 -5.27 10.45
N MET A 2 -13.07 -4.48 11.39
CA MET A 2 -13.20 -3.02 11.36
C MET A 2 -12.45 -2.40 10.17
N LEU A 3 -11.18 -2.76 10.00
CA LEU A 3 -10.30 -2.13 9.01
C LEU A 3 -10.65 -2.47 7.55
N THR A 4 -11.15 -3.68 7.26
CA THR A 4 -11.62 -4.06 5.92
C THR A 4 -12.81 -3.20 5.48
N SER A 5 -13.73 -2.90 6.40
CA SER A 5 -14.86 -1.99 6.14
C SER A 5 -14.40 -0.55 5.91
N ILE A 6 -13.41 -0.09 6.70
CA ILE A 6 -12.78 1.23 6.52
C ILE A 6 -12.09 1.34 5.17
N TYR A 7 -11.34 0.31 4.78
CA TYR A 7 -10.69 0.27 3.47
C TYR A 7 -11.71 0.20 2.31
N SER A 8 -12.80 -0.53 2.49
CA SER A 8 -13.90 -0.57 1.52
C SER A 8 -14.54 0.80 1.36
N TYR A 9 -14.77 1.52 2.46
CA TYR A 9 -15.22 2.91 2.44
C TYR A 9 -14.21 3.80 1.71
N LYS A 10 -12.92 3.67 2.02
CA LYS A 10 -11.85 4.41 1.33
C LYS A 10 -11.93 4.23 -0.18
N ILE A 11 -11.93 2.99 -0.66
CA ILE A 11 -11.96 2.70 -2.10
C ILE A 11 -13.24 3.26 -2.73
N ASN A 12 -14.41 3.10 -2.10
CA ASN A 12 -15.67 3.64 -2.63
C ASN A 12 -15.68 5.18 -2.71
N GLU A 13 -15.14 5.85 -1.69
CA GLU A 13 -15.02 7.31 -1.65
C GLU A 13 -14.10 7.86 -2.75
N LEU A 14 -13.01 7.17 -3.10
CA LEU A 14 -12.12 7.55 -4.21
C LEU A 14 -12.85 7.57 -5.57
N PHE A 15 -13.87 6.73 -5.74
CA PHE A 15 -14.65 6.63 -6.98
C PHE A 15 -16.01 7.32 -6.90
N ASN A 16 -16.25 8.15 -5.87
CA ASN A 16 -17.52 8.84 -5.63
C ASN A 16 -18.74 7.91 -5.69
N LYS A 17 -18.58 6.65 -5.30
CA LYS A 17 -19.71 5.77 -5.06
C LYS A 17 -20.43 6.25 -3.81
N TYR A 18 -21.75 6.10 -3.72
CA TYR A 18 -22.50 6.45 -2.51
C TYR A 18 -22.00 5.59 -1.33
N SER A 19 -21.09 6.14 -0.54
CA SER A 19 -20.56 5.49 0.65
C SER A 19 -21.38 5.89 1.86
N THR A 20 -21.88 4.93 2.64
CA THR A 20 -22.40 5.23 3.97
C THR A 20 -21.28 5.79 4.83
N ILE A 21 -21.56 6.86 5.59
CA ILE A 21 -20.62 7.42 6.57
C ILE A 21 -20.11 6.30 7.47
N LEU A 22 -18.78 6.25 7.69
CA LEU A 22 -18.19 5.32 8.65
C LEU A 22 -18.77 5.62 10.05
N ASN A 23 -19.76 4.85 10.47
CA ASN A 23 -20.37 4.95 11.79
C ASN A 23 -19.70 3.94 12.72
N ASN A 24 -18.45 4.20 13.07
CA ASN A 24 -17.67 3.41 14.01
C ASN A 24 -17.56 4.14 15.35
N ASP A 25 -17.59 3.39 16.45
CA ASP A 25 -17.55 3.94 17.81
C ASP A 25 -16.20 4.59 18.16
N PHE A 26 -15.10 4.20 17.49
CA PHE A 26 -13.73 4.62 17.83
C PHE A 26 -13.02 5.38 16.73
N LEU A 27 -13.38 5.15 15.45
CA LEU A 27 -12.66 5.71 14.30
C LEU A 27 -13.58 6.57 13.42
N TYR A 28 -13.05 7.64 12.86
CA TYR A 28 -13.75 8.45 11.87
C TYR A 28 -12.79 9.13 10.90
N TYR A 29 -13.30 9.55 9.73
CA TYR A 29 -12.54 10.36 8.80
C TYR A 29 -12.80 11.84 9.04
N ASP A 30 -11.73 12.64 9.11
CA ASP A 30 -11.81 14.10 9.14
C ASP A 30 -10.90 14.72 8.08
N VAL A 31 -11.18 15.98 7.73
CA VAL A 31 -10.48 16.74 6.71
C VAL A 31 -9.17 17.30 7.26
N TYR A 32 -8.08 17.07 6.54
CA TYR A 32 -6.83 17.79 6.80
C TYR A 32 -6.99 19.24 6.30
N SER A 33 -7.01 20.21 7.21
CA SER A 33 -6.84 21.65 6.96
C SER A 33 -7.31 22.19 5.59
N GLY A 34 -8.60 22.04 5.26
CA GLY A 34 -9.21 22.74 4.13
C GLY A 34 -9.12 22.08 2.74
N GLU A 35 -8.65 20.83 2.62
CA GLU A 35 -8.55 20.09 1.34
C GLU A 35 -9.57 18.93 1.22
N GLU A 36 -9.70 18.32 0.04
CA GLU A 36 -10.56 17.12 -0.15
C GLU A 36 -9.99 15.85 0.51
N ASN A 37 -8.76 15.92 1.01
CA ASN A 37 -8.04 14.82 1.65
C ASN A 37 -8.57 14.57 3.06
N LYS A 38 -8.79 13.29 3.38
CA LYS A 38 -9.24 12.87 4.72
C LYS A 38 -8.27 11.87 5.33
N ALA A 39 -8.03 12.03 6.62
CA ALA A 39 -7.26 11.09 7.40
C ALA A 39 -8.14 10.35 8.41
N LEU A 40 -7.65 9.21 8.89
CA LEU A 40 -8.36 8.40 9.86
C LEU A 40 -7.96 8.85 11.28
N TYR A 41 -8.94 9.24 12.08
CA TYR A 41 -8.78 9.72 13.44
C TYR A 41 -9.38 8.74 14.44
N PHE A 42 -8.75 8.66 15.61
CA PHE A 42 -9.32 8.07 16.81
C PHE A 42 -10.17 9.10 17.56
N LYS A 43 -11.37 8.68 17.98
CA LYS A 43 -12.26 9.48 18.83
C LYS A 43 -11.76 9.38 20.27
N ASP A 44 -11.09 10.42 20.76
CA ASP A 44 -10.75 10.50 22.18
C ASP A 44 -11.96 10.99 23.02
N TYR A 45 -11.97 10.62 24.29
CA TYR A 45 -12.99 10.93 25.29
C TYR A 45 -12.87 12.35 25.88
N GLU A 46 -11.73 13.04 25.73
CA GLU A 46 -11.45 14.35 26.35
C GLU A 46 -11.39 15.54 25.36
N GLU A 47 -12.17 15.48 24.27
CA GLU A 47 -12.45 16.57 23.30
C GLU A 47 -11.48 16.77 22.12
N ASP A 48 -10.27 16.19 22.14
CA ASP A 48 -9.33 16.28 21.00
C ASP A 48 -9.17 14.96 20.22
N SER A 49 -9.44 14.99 18.92
CA SER A 49 -9.28 13.84 18.02
C SER A 49 -7.82 13.62 17.61
N ILE A 50 -7.42 12.36 17.46
CA ILE A 50 -6.01 12.03 17.22
C ILE A 50 -5.87 11.28 15.93
N GLU A 51 -5.10 11.85 15.01
CA GLU A 51 -4.81 11.21 13.74
C GLU A 51 -4.03 9.92 13.97
N LEU A 52 -4.47 8.81 13.38
CA LEU A 52 -3.89 7.51 13.68
C LEU A 52 -2.40 7.43 13.35
N PHE A 53 -1.91 8.12 12.31
CA PHE A 53 -0.47 8.12 12.01
C PHE A 53 0.35 8.83 13.10
N ALA A 54 -0.28 9.68 13.89
CA ALA A 54 0.33 10.50 14.94
C ALA A 54 -0.07 10.04 16.36
N TRP A 55 -0.64 8.84 16.52
CA TRP A 55 -1.12 8.32 17.83
C TRP A 55 -0.07 8.40 18.95
N ASN A 56 1.21 8.36 18.59
CA ASN A 56 2.29 8.44 19.56
C ASN A 56 2.45 9.84 20.19
N SER A 57 1.87 10.89 19.61
CA SER A 57 1.99 12.27 20.09
C SER A 57 1.35 12.45 21.46
N ILE A 58 0.32 11.65 21.79
CA ILE A 58 -0.28 11.62 23.14
C ILE A 58 0.79 11.38 24.19
N PHE A 59 1.67 10.42 23.92
CA PHE A 59 2.69 10.06 24.88
C PHE A 59 3.78 11.12 24.97
N GLU A 60 3.91 12.08 24.07
CA GLU A 60 4.92 13.13 24.18
C GLU A 60 4.64 14.08 25.35
N GLU A 61 3.37 14.25 25.73
CA GLU A 61 2.95 15.04 26.90
C GLU A 61 3.22 14.33 28.22
N TYR A 62 3.04 13.00 28.26
CA TYR A 62 3.16 12.20 29.48
C TYR A 62 4.54 11.51 29.62
N ILE A 63 5.22 11.30 28.50
CA ILE A 63 6.53 10.66 28.35
C ILE A 63 7.39 11.61 27.50
N PRO A 64 8.27 12.42 28.13
CA PRO A 64 9.03 13.45 27.44
C PRO A 64 9.81 12.90 26.24
N GLU A 65 10.00 13.71 25.19
CA GLU A 65 10.83 13.35 24.04
C GLU A 65 12.27 12.97 24.46
N SER A 66 12.81 13.63 25.49
CA SER A 66 14.09 13.24 26.10
C SER A 66 14.05 11.84 26.69
N TYR A 67 12.89 11.38 27.19
CA TYR A 67 12.70 10.00 27.62
C TYR A 67 12.58 9.07 26.43
N TRP A 68 11.92 9.42 25.32
CA TRP A 68 11.99 8.62 24.08
C TRP A 68 13.42 8.53 23.51
N ASN A 69 14.24 9.55 23.76
CA ASN A 69 15.66 9.60 23.44
C ASN A 69 16.57 8.98 24.54
N ASP A 70 16.12 8.85 25.79
CA ASP A 70 16.82 8.21 26.92
C ASP A 70 16.34 6.75 27.16
N VAL A 71 15.24 6.34 26.54
CA VAL A 71 14.84 4.98 26.16
C VAL A 71 15.95 4.34 25.31
N CYS A 72 16.75 5.18 24.64
CA CYS A 72 17.98 4.84 23.92
C CYS A 72 19.26 5.04 24.77
N GLY A 73 19.22 5.81 25.86
CA GLY A 73 20.44 6.29 26.55
C GLY A 73 20.65 5.87 28.01
N ASN A 74 19.59 5.77 28.82
CA ASN A 74 19.68 5.63 30.28
C ASN A 74 18.63 4.70 30.92
N ILE A 75 17.61 4.28 30.18
CA ILE A 75 16.89 3.03 30.46
C ILE A 75 17.42 2.05 29.45
N ASP A 76 18.01 0.97 29.94
CA ASP A 76 18.64 -0.01 29.07
C ASP A 76 17.55 -0.88 28.44
N ILE A 77 16.81 -0.35 27.46
CA ILE A 77 15.76 -1.09 26.74
C ILE A 77 16.39 -2.16 25.84
N SER A 78 17.70 -2.06 25.56
CA SER A 78 18.47 -3.20 25.05
C SER A 78 18.40 -4.43 25.97
N LYS A 79 17.99 -4.28 27.25
CA LYS A 79 17.60 -5.35 28.18
C LYS A 79 16.12 -5.74 28.15
N GLU A 80 15.21 -4.87 27.69
CA GLU A 80 13.76 -5.14 27.58
C GLU A 80 13.44 -5.91 26.29
N ILE A 81 14.08 -5.51 25.18
CA ILE A 81 14.04 -6.25 23.91
C ILE A 81 15.48 -6.59 23.51
N GLU A 82 15.86 -7.84 23.79
CA GLU A 82 17.18 -8.38 23.47
C GLU A 82 17.59 -8.01 22.02
N PHE A 83 18.82 -7.53 21.82
CA PHE A 83 19.42 -7.19 20.50
C PHE A 83 18.83 -5.99 19.72
N PHE A 84 17.97 -5.17 20.34
CA PHE A 84 17.57 -3.88 19.77
C PHE A 84 18.62 -2.80 20.02
N GLU A 85 18.91 -2.02 18.99
CA GLU A 85 19.65 -0.77 19.08
C GLU A 85 18.70 0.44 19.02
N ASP A 86 19.17 1.61 19.43
CA ASP A 86 18.40 2.87 19.44
C ASP A 86 17.73 3.16 18.10
N SER A 87 18.46 2.98 17.00
CA SER A 87 17.92 3.19 15.66
C SER A 87 16.85 2.16 15.26
N ASP A 88 16.87 0.95 15.84
CA ASP A 88 15.81 -0.05 15.62
C ASP A 88 14.48 0.42 16.23
N TYR A 89 14.50 1.11 17.37
CA TYR A 89 13.29 1.71 17.96
C TYR A 89 12.72 2.81 17.08
N SER A 90 13.59 3.71 16.59
CA SER A 90 13.17 4.80 15.70
C SER A 90 12.54 4.24 14.41
N ASP A 91 13.21 3.27 13.78
CA ASP A 91 12.72 2.59 12.59
C ASP A 91 11.39 1.87 12.83
N PHE A 92 11.28 1.14 13.95
CA PHE A 92 10.05 0.45 14.30
C PHE A 92 8.90 1.42 14.58
N LYS A 93 9.15 2.51 15.30
CA LYS A 93 8.19 3.60 15.54
C LYS A 93 7.70 4.19 14.22
N THR A 94 8.59 4.46 13.27
CA THR A 94 8.22 4.95 11.94
C THR A 94 7.33 3.96 11.20
N ILE A 95 7.65 2.67 11.24
CA ILE A 95 6.84 1.61 10.60
C ILE A 95 5.43 1.57 11.18
N ILE A 96 5.31 1.54 12.51
CA ILE A 96 3.99 1.41 13.17
C ILE A 96 3.12 2.66 13.02
N ASN A 97 3.72 3.84 12.90
CA ASN A 97 2.99 5.07 12.62
C ASN A 97 2.52 5.14 11.17
N MET A 98 3.41 4.83 10.23
CA MET A 98 3.13 5.02 8.80
C MET A 98 2.20 3.96 8.22
N MET A 99 2.04 2.80 8.84
CA MET A 99 1.14 1.75 8.33
C MET A 99 -0.32 2.22 8.22
N PHE A 100 -0.76 3.16 9.06
CA PHE A 100 -2.12 3.69 9.01
C PHE A 100 -2.41 4.51 7.75
N ARG A 101 -1.38 5.03 7.07
CA ARG A 101 -1.53 5.79 5.81
C ARG A 101 -2.09 4.97 4.65
N ILE A 102 -2.19 3.65 4.82
CA ILE A 102 -2.92 2.78 3.90
C ILE A 102 -4.41 3.12 3.87
N PHE A 103 -4.96 3.69 4.95
CA PHE A 103 -6.37 4.08 5.08
C PHE A 103 -6.65 5.53 4.73
N ASP A 104 -5.62 6.37 4.52
CA ASP A 104 -5.80 7.77 4.13
C ASP A 104 -6.57 7.89 2.81
N LEU A 105 -7.41 8.92 2.71
CA LEU A 105 -8.21 9.24 1.55
C LEU A 105 -7.62 10.45 0.86
N ASN A 106 -6.86 10.21 -0.22
CA ASN A 106 -6.32 11.29 -1.03
C ASN A 106 -7.08 11.38 -2.37
N LYS A 107 -7.80 12.48 -2.58
CA LYS A 107 -8.61 12.71 -3.78
C LYS A 107 -7.95 13.65 -4.78
N GLU A 108 -6.77 14.18 -4.46
CA GLU A 108 -6.03 15.02 -5.39
C GLU A 108 -5.64 14.23 -6.64
N ILE A 109 -5.90 14.85 -7.79
CA ILE A 109 -5.67 14.22 -9.09
C ILE A 109 -4.20 13.84 -9.30
N ASP A 110 -3.30 14.66 -8.78
CA ASP A 110 -1.84 14.46 -8.87
C ASP A 110 -1.35 13.31 -7.96
N LEU A 111 -2.15 12.90 -6.99
CA LEU A 111 -1.83 11.83 -6.04
C LEU A 111 -2.61 10.54 -6.31
N TYR A 112 -3.56 10.56 -7.24
CA TYR A 112 -4.31 9.36 -7.65
C TYR A 112 -3.40 8.20 -8.08
N GLY A 113 -2.32 8.49 -8.80
CA GLY A 113 -1.35 7.46 -9.21
C GLY A 113 -0.72 6.73 -8.02
N LYS A 114 -0.46 7.45 -6.92
CA LYS A 114 0.05 6.85 -5.68
C LYS A 114 -1.02 6.03 -4.98
N GLU A 115 -2.27 6.49 -4.90
CA GLU A 115 -3.36 5.70 -4.31
C GLU A 115 -3.62 4.41 -5.10
N LEU A 116 -3.54 4.47 -6.42
CA LEU A 116 -3.61 3.30 -7.30
C LEU A 116 -2.48 2.31 -6.98
N ILE A 117 -1.23 2.77 -6.92
CA ILE A 117 -0.08 1.91 -6.61
C ILE A 117 -0.21 1.33 -5.19
N LYS A 118 -0.56 2.13 -4.18
CA LYS A 118 -0.79 1.64 -2.81
C LYS A 118 -1.87 0.55 -2.78
N SER A 119 -2.98 0.76 -3.48
CA SER A 119 -4.09 -0.20 -3.54
C SER A 119 -3.69 -1.50 -4.23
N TYR A 120 -2.94 -1.40 -5.32
CA TYR A 120 -2.36 -2.56 -5.99
C TYR A 120 -1.42 -3.34 -5.06
N LEU A 121 -0.47 -2.66 -4.42
CA LEU A 121 0.51 -3.31 -3.54
C LEU A 121 -0.17 -4.00 -2.36
N GLN A 122 -1.10 -3.33 -1.67
CA GLN A 122 -1.90 -3.93 -0.59
C GLN A 122 -2.62 -5.19 -1.06
N TYR A 123 -3.28 -5.12 -2.22
CA TYR A 123 -4.02 -6.25 -2.77
C TYR A 123 -3.09 -7.43 -3.05
N GLN A 124 -1.94 -7.18 -3.69
CA GLN A 124 -0.98 -8.24 -4.01
C GLN A 124 -0.35 -8.87 -2.76
N ILE A 125 -0.06 -8.09 -1.69
CA ILE A 125 0.47 -8.62 -0.43
C ILE A 125 -0.53 -9.59 0.22
N SER A 126 -1.81 -9.22 0.24
CA SER A 126 -2.87 -9.98 0.91
C SER A 126 -3.33 -11.22 0.14
N HIS A 127 -3.24 -11.21 -1.19
CA HIS A 127 -3.75 -12.28 -2.07
C HIS A 127 -2.68 -13.25 -2.58
N THR A 128 -1.39 -12.87 -2.60
CA THR A 128 -0.29 -13.72 -3.12
C THR A 128 0.36 -14.57 -2.02
N LYS A 129 -0.43 -15.21 -1.15
CA LYS A 129 0.05 -15.86 0.09
C LYS A 129 1.12 -16.94 -0.09
N ASN A 130 1.24 -17.53 -1.28
CA ASN A 130 2.19 -18.61 -1.55
C ASN A 130 3.59 -18.13 -1.96
N ASN A 131 3.87 -16.83 -1.98
CA ASN A 131 5.16 -16.28 -2.40
C ASN A 131 5.63 -15.13 -1.50
N ASP A 132 6.27 -15.47 -0.39
CA ASP A 132 6.77 -14.52 0.60
C ASP A 132 7.81 -13.54 0.04
N ALA A 133 8.62 -13.94 -0.94
CA ALA A 133 9.59 -13.05 -1.57
C ALA A 133 8.89 -11.93 -2.35
N THR A 134 7.87 -12.28 -3.15
CA THR A 134 7.05 -11.31 -3.88
C THR A 134 6.24 -10.44 -2.92
N ARG A 135 5.64 -11.02 -1.88
CA ARG A 135 4.91 -10.25 -0.86
C ARG A 135 5.83 -9.28 -0.12
N THR A 136 7.02 -9.71 0.27
CA THR A 136 8.05 -8.86 0.91
C THR A 136 8.43 -7.71 -0.01
N PHE A 137 8.60 -7.99 -1.30
CA PHE A 137 8.87 -6.93 -2.28
C PHE A 137 7.74 -5.90 -2.30
N PHE A 138 6.48 -6.33 -2.43
CA PHE A 138 5.34 -5.42 -2.47
C PHE A 138 5.14 -4.66 -1.16
N LEU A 139 5.37 -5.31 -0.02
CA LEU A 139 5.33 -4.68 1.30
C LEU A 139 6.34 -3.53 1.40
N ARG A 140 7.60 -3.77 1.03
CA ARG A 140 8.64 -2.73 1.05
C ARG A 140 8.28 -1.56 0.14
N ARG A 141 7.77 -1.86 -1.05
CA ARG A 141 7.29 -0.83 -1.98
C ARG A 141 6.09 -0.07 -1.41
N LEU A 142 5.17 -0.74 -0.72
CA LEU A 142 4.01 -0.10 -0.09
C LEU A 142 4.45 0.90 0.99
N PHE A 143 5.38 0.50 1.86
CA PHE A 143 5.95 1.38 2.87
C PHE A 143 6.73 2.54 2.25
N SER A 144 7.44 2.33 1.14
CA SER A 144 8.05 3.41 0.35
C SER A 144 7.00 4.42 -0.16
N GLU A 145 5.86 3.96 -0.67
CA GLU A 145 4.75 4.83 -1.11
C GLU A 145 4.05 5.54 0.08
N MET A 146 4.22 5.03 1.30
CA MET A 146 3.80 5.67 2.55
C MET A 146 4.91 6.54 3.16
N TYR A 147 5.92 6.94 2.37
CA TYR A 147 7.02 7.83 2.75
C TYR A 147 7.96 7.29 3.83
N VAL A 148 8.02 5.96 3.98
CA VAL A 148 9.05 5.33 4.82
C VAL A 148 10.36 5.25 4.02
N GLY A 149 11.46 5.63 4.66
CA GLY A 149 12.80 5.60 4.05
C GLY A 149 13.25 4.17 3.75
N ASP A 150 14.14 4.03 2.77
CA ASP A 150 14.68 2.74 2.32
C ASP A 150 15.46 1.99 3.39
N TYR A 151 16.22 2.70 4.21
CA TYR A 151 16.87 2.12 5.38
C TYR A 151 15.86 1.40 6.29
N THR A 152 14.74 2.05 6.57
CA THR A 152 13.71 1.59 7.50
C THR A 152 12.85 0.47 6.90
N TYR A 153 12.26 0.66 5.71
CA TYR A 153 11.37 -0.38 5.15
C TYR A 153 12.13 -1.65 4.77
N ASN A 154 13.44 -1.58 4.48
CA ASN A 154 14.23 -2.77 4.16
C ASN A 154 14.43 -3.71 5.36
N LYS A 155 14.11 -3.27 6.58
CA LYS A 155 14.03 -4.13 7.77
C LYS A 155 12.81 -5.04 7.77
N LEU A 156 11.80 -4.75 6.94
CA LEU A 156 10.59 -5.56 6.85
C LEU A 156 10.77 -6.78 5.94
N SER A 157 10.20 -7.90 6.37
CA SER A 157 10.05 -9.11 5.54
C SER A 157 8.78 -9.86 5.92
N ILE A 158 8.25 -10.64 4.99
CA ILE A 158 7.16 -11.57 5.25
C ILE A 158 7.75 -12.98 5.24
N PHE A 159 7.36 -13.79 6.22
CA PHE A 159 7.72 -15.20 6.28
C PHE A 159 6.59 -15.99 6.93
N ASP A 160 6.09 -17.04 6.25
CA ASP A 160 5.01 -17.90 6.75
C ASP A 160 3.78 -17.13 7.23
N ASN A 161 3.36 -16.13 6.43
CA ASN A 161 2.25 -15.21 6.74
C ASN A 161 2.44 -14.30 7.97
N ASP A 162 3.63 -14.23 8.53
CA ASP A 162 4.00 -13.27 9.57
C ASP A 162 4.76 -12.08 8.98
N LEU A 163 4.51 -10.90 9.53
CA LEU A 163 5.33 -9.72 9.32
C LEU A 163 6.51 -9.74 10.31
N LEU A 164 7.72 -9.70 9.77
CA LEU A 164 8.96 -9.70 10.53
C LEU A 164 9.69 -8.36 10.38
N PHE A 165 10.27 -7.89 11.48
CA PHE A 165 11.21 -6.77 11.53
C PHE A 165 12.62 -7.30 11.86
N GLU A 166 13.60 -6.98 11.01
CA GLU A 166 15.01 -7.31 11.18
C GLU A 166 15.77 -6.12 11.81
N THR A 167 16.37 -6.35 12.97
CA THR A 167 17.21 -5.35 13.64
C THR A 167 18.55 -5.16 12.92
N ASN A 168 19.29 -4.11 13.27
CA ASN A 168 20.67 -3.91 12.81
C ASN A 168 21.57 -5.12 13.11
N ASN A 169 21.32 -5.80 14.25
CA ASN A 169 21.99 -7.02 14.67
C ASN A 169 21.50 -8.30 13.97
N LYS A 170 20.71 -8.17 12.89
CA LYS A 170 20.21 -9.28 12.07
C LYS A 170 19.28 -10.25 12.81
N LYS A 171 18.71 -9.81 13.93
CA LYS A 171 17.68 -10.56 14.65
C LYS A 171 16.32 -10.20 14.08
N LYS A 172 15.50 -11.21 13.85
CA LYS A 172 14.15 -11.05 13.32
C LYS A 172 13.14 -11.24 14.42
N TYR A 173 12.17 -10.33 14.47
CA TYR A 173 11.07 -10.37 15.42
C TYR A 173 9.77 -10.34 14.66
N ASN A 174 8.80 -11.14 15.10
CA ASN A 174 7.43 -11.00 14.67
C ASN A 174 6.90 -9.63 15.16
N VAL A 175 6.31 -8.85 14.24
CA VAL A 175 5.90 -7.46 14.51
C VAL A 175 4.73 -7.39 15.51
N HIS A 176 3.82 -8.37 15.55
CA HIS A 176 2.79 -8.43 16.59
C HIS A 176 3.42 -8.52 17.99
N ASN A 177 4.41 -9.40 18.14
CA ASN A 177 5.14 -9.54 19.40
C ASN A 177 5.92 -8.27 19.76
N LEU A 178 6.45 -7.54 18.77
CA LEU A 178 7.12 -6.26 19.03
C LEU A 178 6.15 -5.17 19.46
N ILE A 179 4.96 -5.09 18.86
CA ILE A 179 3.90 -4.17 19.31
C ILE A 179 3.53 -4.47 20.75
N ASP A 180 3.37 -5.75 21.10
CA ASP A 180 3.04 -6.15 22.47
C ASP A 180 4.08 -5.63 23.46
N LYS A 181 5.35 -5.90 23.19
CA LYS A 181 6.47 -5.41 24.03
C LYS A 181 6.53 -3.90 24.10
N PHE A 182 6.34 -3.21 22.97
CA PHE A 182 6.38 -1.75 22.91
C PHE A 182 5.26 -1.13 23.76
N CYS A 183 4.05 -1.65 23.64
CA CYS A 183 2.93 -1.23 24.49
C CYS A 183 3.18 -1.54 25.97
N ASP A 184 3.74 -2.72 26.30
CA ASP A 184 4.00 -3.10 27.70
C ASP A 184 5.05 -2.17 28.36
N ILE A 185 6.07 -1.74 27.61
CA ILE A 185 7.06 -0.73 28.04
C ILE A 185 6.39 0.64 28.31
N ILE A 186 5.39 1.01 27.51
CA ILE A 186 4.64 2.26 27.72
C ILE A 186 3.74 2.15 28.96
N VAL A 187 3.10 1.00 29.18
CA VAL A 187 2.24 0.76 30.36
C VAL A 187 3.01 0.87 31.68
N SER A 188 4.29 0.47 31.71
CA SER A 188 5.11 0.56 32.93
C SER A 188 5.34 2.00 33.42
N GLN A 189 4.97 3.02 32.63
CA GLN A 189 5.18 4.44 32.95
C GLN A 189 4.14 5.07 33.88
N SER A 190 3.28 4.28 34.52
CA SER A 190 2.24 4.78 35.46
C SER A 190 1.34 5.87 34.83
N LEU A 191 0.89 5.61 33.60
CA LEU A 191 0.06 6.53 32.82
C LEU A 191 -1.34 6.74 33.46
N PRO A 192 -1.99 7.89 33.21
CA PRO A 192 -3.39 8.08 33.53
C PRO A 192 -4.29 6.99 32.92
N SER A 193 -5.42 6.68 33.55
CA SER A 193 -6.30 5.59 33.13
C SER A 193 -6.85 5.74 31.71
N HIS A 194 -7.19 6.96 31.28
CA HIS A 194 -7.70 7.21 29.94
C HIS A 194 -6.64 6.96 28.85
N VAL A 195 -5.38 7.31 29.12
CA VAL A 195 -4.26 7.03 28.20
C VAL A 195 -3.98 5.53 28.12
N LEU A 196 -4.14 4.79 29.23
CA LEU A 196 -4.04 3.33 29.23
C LEU A 196 -5.15 2.69 28.38
N ASP A 197 -6.39 3.16 28.51
CA ASP A 197 -7.51 2.67 27.70
C ASP A 197 -7.29 2.97 26.20
N PHE A 198 -6.76 4.15 25.88
CA PHE A 198 -6.34 4.50 24.51
C PHE A 198 -5.27 3.53 23.99
N LEU A 199 -4.21 3.29 24.76
CA LEU A 199 -3.12 2.39 24.36
C LEU A 199 -3.61 0.96 24.13
N ILE A 200 -4.55 0.46 24.95
CA ILE A 200 -5.18 -0.86 24.76
C ILE A 200 -5.90 -0.93 23.41
N ASN A 201 -6.68 0.10 23.07
CA ASN A 201 -7.39 0.17 21.79
C ASN A 201 -6.42 0.32 20.61
N MET A 202 -5.40 1.16 20.73
CA MET A 202 -4.38 1.33 19.69
C MET A 202 -3.58 0.07 19.45
N LYS A 203 -3.19 -0.65 20.51
CA LYS A 203 -2.55 -1.97 20.41
C LYS A 203 -3.41 -2.89 19.54
N LYS A 204 -4.70 -3.01 19.84
CA LYS A 204 -5.63 -3.83 19.04
C LYS A 204 -5.69 -3.38 17.57
N ILE A 205 -5.79 -2.08 17.31
CA ILE A 205 -5.87 -1.52 15.96
C ILE A 205 -4.57 -1.75 15.17
N LEU A 206 -3.40 -1.64 15.80
CA LEU A 206 -2.09 -1.94 15.19
C LEU A 206 -2.01 -3.42 14.75
N HIS A 207 -2.41 -4.34 15.63
CA HIS A 207 -2.49 -5.77 15.29
C HIS A 207 -3.45 -6.01 14.11
N GLU A 208 -4.67 -5.46 14.16
CA GLU A 208 -5.63 -5.57 13.05
C GLU A 208 -5.09 -4.98 11.74
N CYS A 209 -4.28 -3.92 11.79
CA CYS A 209 -3.69 -3.28 10.61
C CYS A 209 -2.67 -4.19 9.93
N ILE A 210 -1.82 -4.87 10.71
CA ILE A 210 -0.88 -5.86 10.17
C ILE A 210 -1.64 -7.01 9.54
N ASP A 211 -2.63 -7.55 10.23
CA ASP A 211 -3.46 -8.64 9.72
C ASP A 211 -4.14 -8.24 8.41
N PHE A 212 -4.68 -7.03 8.33
CA PHE A 212 -5.27 -6.48 7.10
C PHE A 212 -4.24 -6.40 5.95
N ILE A 213 -3.04 -5.88 6.20
CA ILE A 213 -1.98 -5.77 5.18
C ILE A 213 -1.57 -7.16 4.68
N LEU A 214 -1.39 -8.13 5.59
CA LEU A 214 -0.98 -9.49 5.25
C LEU A 214 -2.12 -10.33 4.66
N GLY A 215 -3.36 -9.89 4.79
CA GLY A 215 -4.54 -10.67 4.44
C GLY A 215 -4.82 -11.80 5.43
N ASN A 216 -4.37 -11.68 6.67
CA ASN A 216 -4.70 -12.62 7.75
C ASN A 216 -6.13 -12.31 8.21
N GLY A 217 -7.06 -13.25 8.02
CA GLY A 217 -8.48 -13.04 8.29
C GLY A 217 -9.29 -12.64 7.05
N GLU A 218 -10.11 -11.60 7.17
CA GLU A 218 -11.04 -11.16 6.13
C GLU A 218 -10.31 -10.40 5.00
N LEU A 219 -10.34 -10.95 3.79
CA LEU A 219 -9.75 -10.35 2.61
C LEU A 219 -10.66 -9.28 2.02
N TYR A 220 -10.06 -8.17 1.58
CA TYR A 220 -10.74 -7.16 0.79
C TYR A 220 -10.74 -7.53 -0.69
N TYR A 221 -11.91 -7.50 -1.33
CA TYR A 221 -12.05 -7.66 -2.77
C TYR A 221 -12.66 -6.41 -3.38
N PHE A 222 -12.13 -6.00 -4.54
CA PHE A 222 -12.72 -4.91 -5.31
C PHE A 222 -14.07 -5.36 -5.89
N ASP A 223 -15.14 -4.69 -5.47
CA ASP A 223 -16.51 -4.92 -5.95
C ASP A 223 -16.92 -3.78 -6.90
N PHE A 224 -16.40 -3.83 -8.13
CA PHE A 224 -16.77 -2.94 -9.21
C PHE A 224 -17.70 -3.67 -10.18
N ASP A 225 -18.72 -2.97 -10.69
CA ASP A 225 -19.54 -3.44 -11.79
C ASP A 225 -18.73 -3.38 -13.10
N ASN A 226 -17.78 -4.30 -13.23
CA ASN A 226 -16.86 -4.40 -14.35
C ASN A 226 -16.49 -5.87 -14.58
N SER A 227 -16.74 -6.37 -15.79
CA SER A 227 -16.47 -7.77 -16.16
C SER A 227 -14.99 -8.17 -16.09
N ASN A 228 -14.08 -7.19 -16.13
CA ASN A 228 -12.63 -7.38 -16.05
C ASN A 228 -12.09 -7.41 -14.61
N VAL A 229 -12.92 -7.13 -13.59
CA VAL A 229 -12.48 -7.10 -12.18
C VAL A 229 -11.83 -8.42 -11.73
N LYS A 230 -12.27 -9.54 -12.30
CA LYS A 230 -11.70 -10.88 -12.06
C LYS A 230 -10.20 -10.98 -12.39
N TYR A 231 -9.67 -10.18 -13.33
CA TYR A 231 -8.25 -10.21 -13.71
C TYR A 231 -7.36 -9.36 -12.79
N ILE A 232 -7.93 -8.73 -11.75
CA ILE A 232 -7.15 -8.19 -10.64
C ILE A 232 -6.51 -9.33 -9.85
N ASP A 233 -7.26 -10.42 -9.64
CA ASP A 233 -6.74 -11.64 -9.04
C ASP A 233 -5.64 -12.25 -9.92
N LEU A 234 -4.47 -12.48 -9.32
CA LEU A 234 -3.28 -12.91 -10.03
C LEU A 234 -3.46 -14.29 -10.68
N SER A 235 -4.20 -15.20 -10.05
CA SER A 235 -4.39 -16.55 -10.59
C SER A 235 -5.26 -16.52 -11.85
N PHE A 236 -6.32 -15.71 -11.85
CA PHE A 236 -7.15 -15.48 -13.03
C PHE A 236 -6.36 -14.75 -14.11
N PHE A 237 -5.59 -13.72 -13.75
CA PHE A 237 -4.73 -12.99 -14.69
C PHE A 237 -3.73 -13.92 -15.40
N LEU A 238 -2.96 -14.71 -14.64
CA LEU A 238 -1.94 -15.60 -15.20
C LEU A 238 -2.57 -16.69 -16.06
N SER A 239 -3.67 -17.30 -15.60
CA SER A 239 -4.41 -18.29 -16.39
C SER A 239 -4.91 -17.73 -17.72
N ALA A 240 -5.46 -16.51 -17.71
CA ALA A 240 -5.90 -15.83 -18.92
C ALA A 240 -4.71 -15.48 -19.82
N TYR A 241 -3.61 -15.00 -19.26
CA TYR A 241 -2.41 -14.70 -20.04
C TYR A 241 -1.76 -15.94 -20.67
N GLU A 242 -1.82 -17.09 -20.03
CA GLU A 242 -1.29 -18.34 -20.57
C GLU A 242 -2.19 -18.92 -21.67
N ASN A 243 -3.51 -18.91 -21.44
CA ASN A 243 -4.46 -19.61 -22.32
C ASN A 243 -5.14 -18.72 -23.37
N ASN A 244 -5.30 -17.42 -23.11
CA ASN A 244 -5.97 -16.46 -23.98
C ASN A 244 -5.44 -15.02 -23.79
N LYS A 245 -4.19 -14.77 -24.23
CA LYS A 245 -3.53 -13.45 -24.13
C LYS A 245 -4.36 -12.29 -24.68
N GLU A 246 -5.18 -12.55 -25.69
CA GLU A 246 -6.01 -11.53 -26.33
C GLU A 246 -6.99 -10.87 -25.34
N GLU A 247 -7.48 -11.59 -24.33
CA GLU A 247 -8.33 -10.98 -23.29
C GLU A 247 -7.58 -9.89 -22.52
N ILE A 248 -6.36 -10.18 -22.08
CA ILE A 248 -5.51 -9.22 -21.36
C ILE A 248 -5.10 -8.07 -22.29
N PHE A 249 -4.74 -8.36 -23.54
CA PHE A 249 -4.35 -7.34 -24.51
C PHE A 249 -5.49 -6.39 -24.86
N ASN A 250 -6.71 -6.89 -24.99
CA ASN A 250 -7.89 -6.05 -25.20
C ASN A 250 -8.10 -5.06 -24.03
N ILE A 251 -7.97 -5.54 -22.79
CA ILE A 251 -8.09 -4.69 -21.59
C ILE A 251 -7.01 -3.62 -21.58
N ILE A 252 -5.76 -4.00 -21.89
CA ILE A 252 -4.64 -3.07 -21.98
C ILE A 252 -4.89 -2.05 -23.11
N SER A 253 -5.43 -2.40 -24.28
CA SER A 253 -5.70 -1.39 -25.33
C SER A 253 -6.83 -0.43 -25.03
N ASP A 254 -7.85 -0.89 -24.32
CA ASP A 254 -9.08 -0.14 -24.13
C ASP A 254 -8.92 1.01 -23.10
N ASN A 255 -7.70 1.26 -22.61
CA ASN A 255 -7.38 2.37 -21.70
C ASN A 255 -7.59 3.77 -22.32
N THR A 256 -7.72 3.85 -23.65
CA THR A 256 -7.78 5.12 -24.39
C THR A 256 -9.19 5.67 -24.61
N SER A 257 -10.23 4.91 -24.22
CA SER A 257 -11.61 5.34 -24.39
C SER A 257 -11.95 6.45 -23.39
N LYS A 258 -12.23 7.66 -23.91
CA LYS A 258 -12.63 8.84 -23.11
C LYS A 258 -13.96 8.68 -22.35
N THR A 259 -14.67 7.57 -22.54
CA THR A 259 -15.99 7.32 -21.95
C THR A 259 -15.97 6.37 -20.76
N LYS A 260 -14.78 5.89 -20.34
CA LYS A 260 -14.68 4.93 -19.22
C LYS A 260 -15.02 5.58 -17.89
N LEU A 261 -15.72 4.82 -17.05
CA LEU A 261 -15.88 5.19 -15.65
C LEU A 261 -14.53 5.08 -14.93
N THR A 262 -14.28 5.95 -13.94
CA THR A 262 -13.02 5.98 -13.17
C THR A 262 -12.66 4.62 -12.56
N SER A 263 -13.64 3.84 -12.12
CA SER A 263 -13.44 2.47 -11.62
C SER A 263 -12.99 1.49 -12.70
N GLU A 264 -13.44 1.62 -13.93
CA GLU A 264 -13.00 0.75 -15.04
C GLU A 264 -11.55 1.06 -15.45
N LEU A 265 -11.20 2.35 -15.40
CA LEU A 265 -9.84 2.78 -15.60
C LEU A 265 -8.93 2.23 -14.51
N PHE A 266 -9.34 2.28 -13.24
CA PHE A 266 -8.61 1.66 -12.11
C PHE A 266 -8.37 0.16 -12.32
N VAL A 267 -9.40 -0.60 -12.68
CA VAL A 267 -9.28 -2.04 -12.99
C VAL A 267 -8.25 -2.27 -14.11
N SER A 268 -8.32 -1.47 -15.19
CA SER A 268 -7.39 -1.57 -16.32
C SER A 268 -5.94 -1.27 -15.90
N HIS A 269 -5.72 -0.30 -15.01
CA HIS A 269 -4.40 0.02 -14.47
C HIS A 269 -3.84 -1.12 -13.61
N ILE A 270 -4.65 -1.75 -12.76
CA ILE A 270 -4.21 -2.90 -11.96
C ILE A 270 -3.80 -4.06 -12.87
N ILE A 271 -4.58 -4.35 -13.90
CA ILE A 271 -4.28 -5.44 -14.85
C ILE A 271 -2.99 -5.14 -15.63
N ALA A 272 -2.77 -3.87 -15.99
CA ALA A 272 -1.52 -3.44 -16.60
C ALA A 272 -0.33 -3.55 -15.63
N MET A 273 -0.48 -3.23 -14.35
CA MET A 273 0.57 -3.46 -13.34
C MET A 273 0.88 -4.95 -13.15
N ASN A 274 -0.14 -5.83 -13.20
CA ASN A 274 0.05 -7.28 -13.22
C ASN A 274 0.89 -7.70 -14.44
N TYR A 275 0.54 -7.21 -15.64
CA TYR A 275 1.30 -7.48 -16.86
C TYR A 275 2.74 -6.98 -16.77
N SER A 276 2.94 -5.76 -16.26
CA SER A 276 4.26 -5.17 -16.12
C SER A 276 5.14 -5.99 -15.16
N PHE A 277 4.62 -6.34 -13.99
CA PHE A 277 5.41 -7.00 -12.95
C PHE A 277 5.59 -8.50 -13.16
N PHE A 278 4.53 -9.23 -13.52
CA PHE A 278 4.58 -10.70 -13.56
C PHE A 278 4.98 -11.26 -14.93
N ILE A 279 4.84 -10.48 -16.00
CA ILE A 279 5.22 -10.93 -17.35
C ILE A 279 6.48 -10.21 -17.82
N LEU A 280 6.40 -8.89 -17.93
CA LEU A 280 7.39 -8.11 -18.66
C LEU A 280 8.68 -7.86 -17.87
N LYS A 281 8.62 -7.71 -16.54
CA LYS A 281 9.79 -7.49 -15.67
C LYS A 281 10.94 -8.48 -15.96
N ASP A 282 10.62 -9.77 -16.02
CA ASP A 282 11.61 -10.84 -16.21
C ASP A 282 11.71 -11.28 -17.69
N LYS A 283 10.70 -10.96 -18.51
CA LYS A 283 10.67 -11.28 -19.95
C LYS A 283 10.17 -10.08 -20.79
N PRO A 284 10.98 -9.01 -20.93
CA PRO A 284 10.56 -7.83 -21.68
C PRO A 284 10.15 -8.12 -23.13
N SER A 285 10.72 -9.17 -23.74
CA SER A 285 10.38 -9.63 -25.10
C SER A 285 8.92 -10.04 -25.28
N GLU A 286 8.17 -10.37 -24.21
CA GLU A 286 6.74 -10.69 -24.29
C GLU A 286 5.90 -9.53 -24.85
N ILE A 287 6.41 -8.29 -24.79
CA ILE A 287 5.78 -7.11 -25.42
C ILE A 287 5.59 -7.27 -26.94
N ILE A 288 6.38 -8.13 -27.60
CA ILE A 288 6.28 -8.41 -29.04
C ILE A 288 4.96 -9.12 -29.37
N PHE A 289 4.40 -9.90 -28.44
CA PHE A 289 3.07 -10.49 -28.62
C PHE A 289 1.99 -9.42 -28.63
N LEU A 290 2.07 -8.43 -27.74
CA LEU A 290 1.16 -7.27 -27.74
C LEU A 290 1.29 -6.47 -29.04
N LYS A 291 2.53 -6.24 -29.52
CA LYS A 291 2.77 -5.60 -30.83
C LYS A 291 2.14 -6.37 -31.98
N SER A 292 2.27 -7.69 -31.98
CA SER A 292 1.74 -8.57 -33.02
C SER A 292 0.21 -8.62 -33.00
N PHE A 293 -0.40 -8.49 -31.83
CA PHE A 293 -1.84 -8.32 -31.67
C PHE A 293 -2.36 -7.05 -32.37
N PHE A 294 -1.60 -5.95 -32.33
CA PHE A 294 -1.90 -4.69 -33.03
C PHE A 294 -1.22 -4.54 -34.40
N LYS A 295 -0.89 -5.63 -35.09
CA LYS A 295 -0.16 -5.58 -36.37
C LYS A 295 -0.75 -4.62 -37.42
N ASP A 296 -2.07 -4.42 -37.39
CA ASP A 296 -2.81 -3.58 -38.34
C ASP A 296 -3.08 -2.16 -37.82
N ASP A 297 -2.73 -1.85 -36.57
CA ASP A 297 -2.95 -0.55 -35.93
C ASP A 297 -1.75 -0.15 -35.03
N GLU A 298 -0.70 0.38 -35.67
CA GLU A 298 0.49 0.87 -34.96
C GLU A 298 0.16 1.95 -33.91
N LYS A 299 -0.91 2.74 -34.11
CA LYS A 299 -1.31 3.77 -33.15
C LYS A 299 -1.83 3.15 -31.86
N MET A 300 -2.64 2.10 -31.96
CA MET A 300 -3.11 1.36 -30.78
C MET A 300 -1.96 0.73 -30.00
N PHE A 301 -0.94 0.20 -30.70
CA PHE A 301 0.25 -0.30 -30.02
C PHE A 301 1.01 0.81 -29.28
N VAL A 302 1.25 1.97 -29.92
CA VAL A 302 1.92 3.11 -29.27
C VAL A 302 1.13 3.56 -28.04
N ASN A 303 -0.20 3.62 -28.12
CA ASN A 303 -1.04 3.97 -26.98
C ASN A 303 -0.95 2.96 -25.83
N ALA A 304 -0.99 1.66 -26.14
CA ALA A 304 -0.82 0.61 -25.14
C ALA A 304 0.55 0.66 -24.48
N LEU A 305 1.61 0.90 -25.27
CA LEU A 305 2.98 1.05 -24.78
C LEU A 305 3.14 2.31 -23.91
N SER A 306 2.57 3.44 -24.35
CA SER A 306 2.51 4.69 -23.58
C SER A 306 1.80 4.48 -22.25
N PHE A 307 0.68 3.76 -22.23
CA PHE A 307 -0.03 3.43 -20.99
C PHE A 307 0.83 2.60 -20.03
N LEU A 308 1.47 1.54 -20.51
CA LEU A 308 2.33 0.68 -19.68
C LEU A 308 3.51 1.45 -19.07
N ILE A 309 4.17 2.31 -19.85
CA ILE A 309 5.30 3.11 -19.39
C ILE A 309 4.84 4.23 -18.44
N ASN A 310 3.75 4.92 -18.74
CA ASN A 310 3.24 6.01 -17.90
C ASN A 310 2.69 5.53 -16.55
N ILE A 311 2.29 4.26 -16.42
CA ILE A 311 1.97 3.67 -15.11
C ILE A 311 3.21 3.69 -14.21
N GLY A 312 4.41 3.63 -14.77
CA GLY A 312 5.67 3.73 -14.03
C GLY A 312 5.90 2.56 -13.07
N PHE A 313 5.26 1.41 -13.32
CA PHE A 313 5.38 0.23 -12.47
C PHE A 313 6.28 -0.81 -13.10
N TYR A 314 7.55 -0.84 -12.67
CA TYR A 314 8.59 -1.82 -13.03
C TYR A 314 9.11 -1.82 -14.47
N ILE A 315 8.54 -0.97 -15.31
CA ILE A 315 8.90 -0.86 -16.71
C ILE A 315 9.11 0.59 -17.03
N TRP A 316 10.18 0.84 -17.75
CA TRP A 316 10.54 2.12 -18.33
C TRP A 316 10.80 1.93 -19.82
N ASP A 317 11.06 3.03 -20.52
CA ASP A 317 11.43 3.00 -21.93
C ASP A 317 12.65 2.07 -22.20
N ASP A 318 13.66 2.16 -21.35
CA ASP A 318 14.89 1.37 -21.43
C ASP A 318 14.71 -0.15 -21.24
N THR A 319 13.58 -0.56 -20.64
CA THR A 319 13.24 -1.98 -20.41
C THR A 319 13.13 -2.75 -21.72
N PHE A 320 12.85 -2.04 -22.82
CA PHE A 320 12.65 -2.64 -24.14
C PHE A 320 13.83 -2.44 -25.11
N ASN A 321 14.98 -1.97 -24.61
CA ASN A 321 16.18 -1.76 -25.43
C ASN A 321 16.58 -3.03 -26.18
N GLY A 322 16.83 -2.89 -27.49
CA GLY A 322 17.26 -4.00 -28.34
C GLY A 322 16.14 -4.93 -28.82
N LEU A 323 14.86 -4.61 -28.53
CA LEU A 323 13.70 -5.35 -29.03
C LEU A 323 13.14 -4.80 -30.36
N GLY A 324 13.78 -3.78 -30.96
CA GLY A 324 13.31 -3.17 -32.20
C GLY A 324 12.02 -2.36 -32.00
N LEU A 325 11.88 -1.73 -30.82
CA LEU A 325 10.72 -0.92 -30.43
C LEU A 325 11.02 0.58 -30.38
N GLU A 326 12.25 1.00 -30.67
CA GLU A 326 12.75 2.37 -30.51
C GLU A 326 11.85 3.37 -31.24
N LYS A 327 11.47 3.07 -32.50
CA LYS A 327 10.57 3.92 -33.29
C LYS A 327 9.16 4.12 -32.71
N TYR A 328 8.72 3.23 -31.81
CA TYR A 328 7.43 3.32 -31.13
C TYR A 328 7.57 4.06 -29.80
N ILE A 329 8.67 3.81 -29.09
CA ILE A 329 9.03 4.50 -27.85
C ILE A 329 9.20 6.01 -28.10
N ASP A 330 9.85 6.38 -29.20
CA ASP A 330 10.01 7.79 -29.62
C ASP A 330 8.68 8.53 -29.85
N LYS A 331 7.57 7.80 -29.97
CA LYS A 331 6.22 8.35 -30.20
C LYS A 331 5.36 8.37 -28.94
N ILE A 332 5.88 7.92 -27.81
CA ILE A 332 5.14 7.89 -26.55
C ILE A 332 4.97 9.33 -26.04
N GLU A 333 3.73 9.68 -25.75
CA GLU A 333 3.43 10.86 -24.93
C GLU A 333 3.63 10.46 -23.47
N ILE A 334 4.71 10.95 -22.85
CA ILE A 334 4.92 10.81 -21.41
C ILE A 334 3.93 11.74 -20.73
N LYS A 335 2.97 11.18 -20.00
CA LYS A 335 1.97 11.95 -19.24
C LYS A 335 2.39 11.94 -17.78
N GLU A 336 2.61 13.12 -17.20
CA GLU A 336 2.99 13.25 -15.79
C GLU A 336 1.88 12.83 -14.81
N CYS A 337 0.63 12.65 -15.27
CA CYS A 337 -0.46 12.05 -14.50
C CYS A 337 -1.46 11.34 -15.43
N LEU A 338 -1.77 10.07 -15.14
CA LEU A 338 -2.59 9.20 -16.00
C LEU A 338 -4.11 9.46 -15.93
N ILE A 339 -4.56 10.47 -15.19
CA ILE A 339 -5.96 10.89 -15.20
C ILE A 339 -6.03 12.40 -15.34
N THR A 340 -6.05 12.89 -16.56
CA THR A 340 -6.58 14.23 -16.87
C THR A 340 -7.91 14.01 -17.56
N ASN A 341 -8.99 14.56 -17.01
CA ASN A 341 -10.26 14.73 -17.73
C ASN A 341 -10.04 15.52 -19.03
#